data_AF-A0A9E0HHY0-F1
#
_entry.id   AF-A0A9E0HHY0-F1
#
_cell.length_a   1.000
_cell.length_b   1.000
_cell.length_c   1.000
_cell.angle_alpha   90.00
_cell.angle_beta   90.00
_cell.angle_gamma   90.00
#
_symmetry.space_group_name_H-M   'P 1'
#
loop_
_entity.id
_entity.type
_entity.pdbx_description
1 polymer ?
#
loop_
_entity_poly.entity_id
_entity_poly.type
_entity_poly.pdbx_seq_one_letter_code
_entity_poly.pdbx_strand_id
1 'polypeptide(L)' 'VGANPWGEVFLDGRRLGRAPNEWTVPAGAHAVDVVFPGDDGESRRRFSVEVPAGDRAVVFADFAAP' A
#
# COMPACT_ATOMS: atom_id res chain seq x y z
N VAL A 1 2.66 -5.25 2.44
CA VAL A 1 2.58 -4.36 1.25
C VAL A 1 3.95 -4.26 0.63
N GLY A 2 4.10 -4.65 -0.64
CA GLY A 2 5.32 -4.45 -1.41
C GLY A 2 5.21 -3.25 -2.35
N ALA A 3 6.36 -2.72 -2.79
CA ALA A 3 6.41 -1.72 -3.83
C ALA A 3 7.75 -1.79 -4.60
N ASN A 4 7.73 -1.34 -5.86
CA ASN A 4 8.92 -1.14 -6.70
C ASN A 4 8.90 0.29 -7.28
N PRO A 5 9.87 1.17 -6.98
CA PRO A 5 11.01 0.93 -6.09
C PRO A 5 10.64 1.01 -4.60
N TRP A 6 9.67 1.86 -4.23
CA TRP A 6 9.13 2.04 -2.87
C TRP A 6 7.87 2.91 -2.95
N GLY A 7 7.16 3.09 -1.83
CA GLY A 7 6.11 4.12 -1.73
C GLY A 7 5.67 4.37 -0.29
N GLU A 8 5.14 5.57 0.00
CA GLU A 8 4.42 5.86 1.23
C GLU A 8 3.07 5.14 1.24
N VAL A 9 2.78 4.41 2.33
CA VAL A 9 1.58 3.60 2.49
C VAL A 9 0.61 4.31 3.41
N PHE A 10 -0.63 4.40 2.97
CA PHE A 10 -1.78 4.85 3.73
C PHE A 10 -2.80 3.72 3.78
N LEU A 11 -3.38 3.49 4.96
CA LEU A 11 -4.48 2.56 5.16
C LEU A 11 -5.68 3.37 5.67
N ASP A 12 -6.77 3.32 4.92
CA ASP A 12 -8.00 4.06 5.20
C ASP A 12 -7.74 5.57 5.42
N GLY A 13 -6.84 6.12 4.61
CA GLY A 13 -6.39 7.52 4.69
C GLY A 13 -5.36 7.82 5.79
N ARG A 14 -5.04 6.87 6.68
CA ARG A 14 -4.02 7.05 7.72
C ARG A 14 -2.65 6.57 7.25
N ARG A 15 -1.64 7.45 7.34
CA ARG A 15 -0.26 7.11 6.99
C ARG A 15 0.30 6.04 7.91
N LEU A 16 0.80 4.94 7.34
CA LEU A 16 1.40 3.82 8.06
C LEU A 16 2.93 3.80 8.00
N GLY A 17 3.52 4.27 6.91
CA GLY A 17 4.97 4.25 6.70
C GLY A 17 5.33 4.00 5.24
N ARG A 18 6.44 3.31 4.99
CA ARG A 18 6.97 3.06 3.64
C ARG A 18 6.93 1.58 3.30
N ALA A 19 6.53 1.25 2.07
CA ALA A 19 6.68 -0.08 1.48
C ALA A 19 8.09 -0.30 0.91
N PRO A 20 8.65 -1.53 0.95
CA PRO A 20 8.00 -2.76 1.43
C PRO A 20 7.97 -2.85 2.96
N ASN A 21 6.81 -3.18 3.53
CA ASN A 21 6.64 -3.45 4.96
C ASN A 21 5.32 -4.22 5.22
N GLU A 22 5.19 -4.76 6.43
CA GLU A 22 4.01 -5.45 6.93
C GLU A 22 3.41 -4.68 8.12
N TRP A 23 2.08 -4.68 8.22
CA TRP A 23 1.36 -4.04 9.32
C TRP A 23 0.24 -4.96 9.80
N THR A 24 0.05 -5.02 11.11
CA THR A 24 -1.14 -5.64 11.72
C THR A 24 -2.27 -4.63 11.70
N VAL A 25 -3.40 -5.05 11.14
CA VAL A 25 -4.60 -4.23 10.99
C VAL A 25 -5.82 -5.02 11.49
N PRO A 26 -6.94 -4.35 11.83
CA PRO A 26 -8.19 -5.05 12.09
C PRO A 26 -8.58 -5.96 10.92
N ALA A 27 -9.35 -7.00 11.19
CA ALA A 27 -9.97 -7.77 10.12
C ALA A 27 -11.06 -6.93 9.43
N GLY A 28 -11.20 -7.11 8.12
CA GLY A 28 -12.22 -6.46 7.31
C GLY A 28 -11.69 -5.76 6.06
N ALA A 29 -12.56 -4.95 5.46
CA ALA A 29 -12.25 -4.18 4.26
C ALA A 29 -11.35 -2.98 4.58
N HIS A 30 -10.29 -2.83 3.79
CA HIS A 30 -9.36 -1.71 3.88
C HIS A 30 -9.05 -1.13 2.50
N ALA A 31 -8.90 0.20 2.46
CA ALA A 31 -8.34 0.91 1.32
C ALA A 31 -6.85 1.16 1.56
N VAL A 32 -5.99 0.63 0.70
CA VAL A 32 -4.55 0.85 0.73
C VAL A 32 -4.18 1.81 -0.41
N ASP A 33 -3.66 2.98 -0.08
CA ASP A 33 -3.00 3.86 -1.04
C ASP A 33 -1.48 3.72 -0.88
N VAL A 34 -0.77 3.49 -1.99
CA VAL A 34 0.69 3.56 -2.06
C VAL A 34 1.05 4.74 -2.94
N VAL A 35 1.90 5.63 -2.43
CA VAL A 35 2.25 6.90 -3.04
C VAL A 35 3.76 6.95 -3.27
N PHE A 36 4.18 7.09 -4.52
CA PHE A 36 5.58 7.22 -4.90
C PHE A 36 5.86 8.65 -5.38
N PRO A 37 6.71 9.43 -4.69
CA PRO A 37 7.15 10.73 -5.17
C PRO A 37 8.33 10.52 -6.15
N GLY A 38 8.00 10.29 -7.42
CA GLY A 38 8.98 10.16 -8.50
C GLY A 38 9.42 11.51 -9.06
N ASP A 39 10.43 11.50 -9.94
CA ASP A 39 10.98 12.71 -10.55
C ASP A 39 9.94 13.47 -11.40
N ASP A 40 9.02 12.74 -12.04
CA ASP A 40 7.90 13.30 -12.83
C ASP A 40 6.68 13.68 -11.97
N GLY A 41 6.79 13.58 -10.64
CA GLY A 41 5.74 13.91 -9.68
C GLY A 41 5.20 12.73 -8.88
N GLU A 42 4.10 12.97 -8.16
CA GLU A 42 3.46 11.96 -7.32
C GLU A 42 2.67 10.95 -8.16
N SER A 43 3.04 9.67 -8.05
CA SER A 43 2.27 8.54 -8.55
C SER A 43 1.53 7.84 -7.40
N ARG A 44 0.27 7.47 -7.62
CA ARG A 44 -0.56 6.80 -6.60
C ARG A 44 -1.17 5.51 -7.13
N ARG A 45 -1.05 4.44 -6.35
CA ARG A 45 -1.74 3.16 -6.57
C ARG A 45 -2.69 2.89 -5.42
N ARG A 46 -3.97 2.67 -5.72
CA ARG A 46 -4.99 2.33 -4.73
C ARG A 46 -5.43 0.88 -4.88
N PHE A 47 -5.55 0.18 -3.76
CA PHE A 47 -6.03 -1.18 -3.68
C PHE A 47 -7.16 -1.25 -2.65
N SER A 48 -8.22 -1.97 -2.96
CA SER A 48 -9.22 -2.40 -1.98
C SER A 48 -8.92 -3.84 -1.61
N VAL A 49 -8.71 -4.13 -0.33
CA VAL A 49 -8.41 -5.48 0.16
C VAL A 49 -9.34 -5.86 1.29
N GLU A 50 -9.70 -7.14 1.33
CA GLU A 50 -10.34 -7.75 2.49
C GLU A 50 -9.24 -8.49 3.28
N VAL A 51 -9.08 -8.17 4.56
CA VAL A 51 -8.16 -8.86 5.46
C VAL A 51 -8.97 -9.81 6.35
N PRO A 52 -8.89 -11.14 6.13
CA PRO A 52 -9.59 -12.10 6.98
C PRO A 52 -9.03 -12.09 8.41
N ALA A 53 -9.87 -12.41 9.40
CA ALA A 53 -9.44 -12.51 10.78
C ALA A 53 -8.38 -13.63 10.96
N GLY A 54 -7.21 -13.25 11.48
CA GLY A 54 -6.10 -14.18 11.72
C GLY A 54 -5.28 -14.53 10.47
N ASP A 55 -5.56 -13.90 9.31
CA ASP A 55 -4.81 -14.10 8.07
C ASP A 55 -4.27 -12.76 7.52
N ARG A 56 -3.61 -12.80 6.37
CA ARG A 56 -3.00 -11.63 5.72
C ARG A 56 -3.47 -11.46 4.29
N ALA A 57 -3.60 -10.18 3.88
CA ALA A 57 -3.70 -9.79 2.48
C ALA A 57 -2.36 -9.22 1.99
N VAL A 58 -2.02 -9.46 0.73
CA VAL A 58 -0.80 -8.94 0.09
C VAL A 58 -1.18 -8.09 -1.10
N VAL A 59 -0.60 -6.89 -1.16
CA VAL A 59 -0.65 -6.01 -2.33
C VAL A 59 0.75 -5.57 -2.70
N PHE A 60 0.94 -5.30 -3.99
CA PHE A 60 2.19 -4.87 -4.56
C PHE A 60 1.95 -3.70 -5.52
N ALA A 61 2.63 -2.58 -5.29
CA ALA A 61 2.58 -1.41 -6.15
C ALA A 61 3.83 -1.32 -7.04
N ASP A 62 3.67 -1.48 -8.34
CA ASP A 62 4.74 -1.24 -9.29
C ASP A 62 4.65 0.17 -9.88
N PHE A 63 5.69 0.95 -9.64
CA PHE A 63 5.90 2.31 -10.17
C PHE A 63 7.06 2.35 -11.19
N ALA A 64 7.74 1.23 -11.44
CA ALA A 64 8.76 1.14 -12.47
C ALA A 64 8.16 0.89 -13.87
N ALA A 65 6.89 0.48 -13.93
CA ALA A 65 6.16 0.35 -15.18
C ALA A 65 5.57 1.72 -15.59
N PRO A 66 5.79 2.18 -16.84
CA PRO A 66 5.21 3.41 -17.38
C PRO A 66 3.67 3.36 -17.49
#